data_AF-A0A5S3VAR8-F1
#
_entry.id   AF-A0A5S3VAR8-F1
#
_cell.length_a   1.000
_cell.length_b   1.000
_cell.length_c   1.000
_cell.angle_alpha   90.00
_cell.angle_beta   90.00
_cell.angle_gamma   90.00
#
_symmetry.space_group_name_H-M   'P 1'
#
loop_
_entity.id
_entity.type
_entity.pdbx_description
1 polymer ?
#
loop_
_entity_poly.entity_id
_entity_poly.type
_entity_poly.pdbx_seq_one_letter_code
_entity_poly.pdbx_strand_id
1 'polypeptide(L)'
;MSQRFTEEFKIQGVKQVTEHGYSVATVSERLGVTSSSLYNWIKVYGPDSEERVQSKEQTDRIKQLEKELKRVTMKRDILKEVTVFFAGESKKNTRL
;
A
#
# COMPACT_ATOMS: atom_id res chain seq x y z
N MET A 1 15.87 -2.29 -24.21
CA MET A 1 15.09 -1.14 -24.71
C MET A 1 13.65 -1.31 -24.26
N SER A 2 13.18 -0.51 -23.31
CA SER A 2 11.77 -0.54 -22.87
C SER A 2 10.94 0.23 -23.90
N GLN A 3 10.24 -0.48 -24.79
CA GLN A 3 9.27 0.14 -25.68
C GLN A 3 8.15 0.73 -24.82
N ARG A 4 8.01 2.06 -24.84
CA ARG A 4 6.94 2.75 -24.13
C ARG A 4 5.67 2.69 -24.98
N PHE A 5 4.86 1.68 -24.73
CA PHE A 5 3.51 1.60 -25.27
C PHE A 5 2.62 2.67 -24.62
N THR A 6 1.73 3.26 -25.42
CA THR A 6 0.71 4.19 -24.94
C THR A 6 -0.27 3.48 -24.01
N GLU A 7 -0.97 4.24 -23.17
CA GLU A 7 -1.91 3.69 -22.22
C GLU A 7 -3.09 3.01 -22.92
N GLU A 8 -3.58 3.62 -23.99
CA GLU A 8 -4.67 3.09 -24.82
C GLU A 8 -4.29 1.73 -25.42
N PHE A 9 -3.04 1.58 -25.87
CA PHE A 9 -2.55 0.31 -26.42
C PHE A 9 -2.54 -0.80 -25.36
N LYS A 10 -2.09 -0.48 -24.14
CA LYS A 10 -2.07 -1.44 -23.04
C LYS A 10 -3.48 -1.85 -22.64
N ILE A 11 -4.40 -0.88 -22.54
CA ILE A 11 -5.81 -1.13 -22.22
C ILE A 11 -6.43 -2.05 -23.27
N GLN A 12 -6.21 -1.80 -24.56
CA GLN A 12 -6.72 -2.67 -25.64
C GLN A 12 -6.18 -4.11 -25.53
N GLY A 13 -4.89 -4.26 -25.23
CA GLY A 13 -4.30 -5.58 -24.98
C GLY A 13 -4.92 -6.30 -23.78
N VAL A 14 -5.21 -5.58 -22.70
CA VAL A 14 -5.90 -6.12 -21.52
C VAL A 14 -7.33 -6.54 -21.86
N LYS A 15 -8.09 -5.72 -22.60
CA LYS A 15 -9.46 -6.03 -23.02
C LYS A 15 -9.56 -7.28 -23.89
N GLN A 16 -8.55 -7.58 -24.71
CA GLN A 16 -8.51 -8.84 -25.45
C GLN A 16 -8.49 -10.07 -24.53
N VAL A 17 -7.82 -9.96 -23.38
CA VAL A 17 -7.75 -11.05 -22.40
C VAL A 17 -9.00 -11.08 -21.52
N THR A 18 -9.42 -9.93 -21.00
CA THR A 18 -10.48 -9.86 -19.97
C THR A 18 -11.90 -9.89 -20.54
N GLU A 19 -12.14 -9.22 -21.67
CA GLU A 19 -13.49 -9.13 -22.28
C GLU A 19 -13.68 -10.17 -23.38
N HIS A 20 -12.64 -10.40 -24.20
CA HIS A 20 -12.74 -11.28 -25.37
C HIS A 20 -12.24 -12.72 -25.11
N GLY A 21 -11.72 -12.99 -23.90
CA GLY A 21 -11.33 -14.35 -23.47
C GLY A 21 -10.11 -14.94 -24.17
N TYR A 22 -9.31 -14.13 -24.87
CA TYR A 22 -8.07 -14.62 -25.49
C TYR A 22 -7.02 -14.97 -24.44
N SER A 23 -6.20 -15.98 -24.72
CA SER A 23 -5.10 -16.34 -23.83
C SER A 23 -4.01 -15.26 -23.79
N VAL A 24 -3.40 -15.07 -22.62
CA VAL A 24 -2.26 -14.16 -22.45
C VAL A 24 -1.12 -14.49 -23.41
N ALA A 25 -0.88 -15.78 -23.68
CA ALA A 25 0.15 -16.22 -24.62
C ALA A 25 -0.13 -15.69 -26.04
N THR A 26 -1.32 -15.95 -26.56
CA THR A 26 -1.75 -15.51 -27.90
C THR A 26 -1.72 -13.99 -28.05
N VAL A 27 -2.22 -13.26 -27.06
CA VAL A 27 -2.22 -11.79 -27.09
C VAL A 27 -0.79 -11.24 -26.99
N SER A 28 0.06 -11.83 -26.14
CA SER A 28 1.46 -11.40 -26.00
C SER A 28 2.27 -11.61 -27.28
N GLU A 29 2.07 -12.74 -27.96
CA GLU A 29 2.71 -13.04 -29.25
C GLU A 29 2.24 -12.07 -30.33
N ARG A 30 0.93 -11.85 -30.45
CA ARG A 30 0.35 -10.91 -31.44
C ARG A 30 0.80 -9.47 -31.24
N LEU A 31 0.93 -9.02 -29.99
CA LEU A 31 1.37 -7.66 -29.65
C LEU A 31 2.91 -7.52 -29.65
N GLY A 32 3.66 -8.62 -29.80
CA GLY A 32 5.12 -8.61 -29.75
C GLY A 32 5.69 -8.22 -28.37
N VAL A 33 4.97 -8.55 -27.30
CA VAL A 33 5.38 -8.25 -25.92
C VAL A 33 5.60 -9.53 -25.12
N THR A 34 6.34 -9.44 -24.02
CA THR A 34 6.49 -10.59 -23.13
C THR A 34 5.19 -10.81 -22.35
N SER A 35 4.85 -12.07 -22.06
CA SER A 35 3.67 -12.41 -21.27
C SER A 35 3.70 -11.74 -19.88
N SER A 36 4.89 -11.58 -19.29
CA SER A 36 5.08 -10.83 -18.04
C SER A 36 4.64 -9.36 -18.15
N SER A 37 4.93 -8.70 -19.28
CA SER A 37 4.47 -7.33 -19.53
C SER A 37 2.95 -7.27 -19.61
N LEU A 38 2.33 -8.23 -20.29
CA LEU A 38 0.88 -8.29 -20.42
C LEU A 38 0.20 -8.60 -19.08
N TYR A 39 0.76 -9.48 -18.24
CA TYR A 39 0.29 -9.69 -16.86
C TYR A 39 0.39 -8.42 -16.01
N ASN A 40 1.48 -7.66 -16.14
CA ASN A 40 1.60 -6.37 -15.46
C ASN A 40 0.53 -5.38 -15.92
N TRP A 41 0.20 -5.35 -17.22
CA TRP A 41 -0.87 -4.50 -17.72
C TRP A 41 -2.23 -4.94 -17.20
N ILE A 42 -2.53 -6.25 -17.17
CA ILE A 42 -3.76 -6.78 -16.58
C ILE A 42 -3.87 -6.40 -15.11
N LYS A 43 -2.76 -6.41 -14.37
CA LYS A 43 -2.74 -6.00 -12.96
C LYS A 43 -3.11 -4.53 -12.78
N VAL A 44 -2.62 -3.66 -13.66
CA VAL A 44 -2.75 -2.19 -13.57
C VAL A 44 -4.03 -1.66 -14.23
N TYR A 45 -4.51 -2.28 -15.31
CA TYR A 45 -5.63 -1.80 -16.13
C TYR A 45 -6.79 -2.79 -16.23
N GLY A 46 -6.69 -3.95 -15.56
CA GLY A 46 -7.76 -4.95 -15.50
C GLY A 46 -8.91 -4.54 -14.58
N PRO A 47 -9.97 -5.35 -14.51
CA PRO A 47 -11.20 -5.03 -13.76
C PRO A 47 -10.93 -4.78 -12.26
N ASP A 48 -10.06 -5.54 -11.61
CA ASP A 48 -9.73 -5.34 -10.18
C ASP A 48 -8.62 -4.29 -9.96
N SER A 49 -8.27 -3.49 -10.96
CA SER A 49 -7.23 -2.46 -10.80
C SER A 49 -7.62 -1.41 -9.75
N GLU A 50 -8.85 -0.90 -9.80
CA GLU A 50 -9.37 0.09 -8.86
C GLU A 50 -9.44 -0.46 -7.43
N GLU A 51 -9.95 -1.68 -7.27
CA GLU A 51 -10.01 -2.36 -5.98
C GLU A 51 -8.62 -2.56 -5.38
N ARG A 52 -7.64 -2.96 -6.19
CA ARG A 52 -6.24 -3.08 -5.75
C ARG A 52 -5.64 -1.74 -5.32
N VAL A 53 -5.95 -0.65 -6.02
CA VAL A 53 -5.49 0.69 -5.64
C VAL A 53 -6.10 1.10 -4.30
N GLN A 54 -7.41 0.93 -4.13
CA GLN A 54 -8.12 1.25 -2.89
C GLN A 54 -7.60 0.41 -1.71
N SER A 55 -7.43 -0.91 -1.91
CA SER A 55 -6.90 -1.81 -0.88
C SER A 55 -5.48 -1.43 -0.44
N LYS A 56 -4.63 -1.02 -1.39
CA LYS A 56 -3.29 -0.52 -1.09
C LYS A 56 -3.34 0.78 -0.30
N GLU A 57 -4.16 1.73 -0.71
CA GLU A 57 -4.34 2.99 0.00
C GLU A 57 -4.83 2.78 1.44
N GLN A 58 -5.81 1.88 1.63
CA GLN A 58 -6.28 1.48 2.95
C GLN A 58 -5.16 0.88 3.80
N THR A 59 -4.35 -0.01 3.22
CA THR A 59 -3.21 -0.63 3.91
C THR A 59 -2.18 0.42 4.35
N ASP A 60 -1.87 1.38 3.48
CA ASP A 60 -0.92 2.45 3.78
C ASP A 60 -1.45 3.39 4.88
N ARG A 61 -2.75 3.69 4.86
CA ARG A 61 -3.43 4.44 5.93
C ARG A 61 -3.38 3.69 7.27
N ILE A 62 -3.65 2.38 7.28
CA ILE A 62 -3.57 1.55 8.50
C ILE A 62 -2.16 1.62 9.09
N LYS A 63 -1.12 1.42 8.28
CA LYS A 63 0.27 1.50 8.75
C LYS A 63 0.62 2.87 9.34
N GLN A 64 0.12 3.95 8.73
CA GLN A 64 0.33 5.29 9.24
C GLN A 64 -0.36 5.48 10.60
N LEU A 65 -1.61 5.04 10.72
CA LEU A 65 -2.37 5.12 11.97
C LEU A 65 -1.73 4.28 13.09
N GLU A 66 -1.26 3.07 12.79
CA GLU A 66 -0.54 2.23 13.75
C GLU A 66 0.72 2.92 14.28
N LYS A 67 1.48 3.59 13.40
CA LYS A 67 2.68 4.35 13.78
C LYS A 67 2.33 5.54 14.69
N GLU A 68 1.27 6.26 14.38
CA GLU A 68 0.79 7.38 15.19
C GLU A 68 0.28 6.90 16.55
N LEU A 69 -0.50 5.83 16.57
CA LEU A 69 -1.01 5.20 17.80
C LEU A 69 0.14 4.76 18.69
N LYS A 70 1.17 4.11 18.13
CA LYS A 70 2.39 3.74 18.88
C LYS A 70 3.09 4.96 19.46
N ARG A 71 3.26 6.02 18.67
CA ARG A 71 3.91 7.27 19.10
C ARG A 71 3.13 7.93 20.25
N VAL A 72 1.81 8.04 20.12
CA VAL A 72 0.95 8.67 21.14
C VAL A 72 0.91 7.83 22.41
N THR A 73 0.82 6.50 22.28
CA THR A 73 0.86 5.57 23.41
C THR A 73 2.17 5.71 24.18
N MET A 74 3.30 5.71 23.49
CA MET A 74 4.62 5.92 24.10
C MET A 74 4.72 7.26 24.84
N LYS A 75 4.23 8.36 24.24
CA LYS A 75 4.21 9.68 24.90
C LYS A 75 3.38 9.66 26.19
N ARG A 76 2.19 9.05 26.14
CA ARG A 76 1.32 8.90 27.31
C ARG A 76 2.03 8.13 28.41
N ASP A 77 2.70 7.04 28.07
CA ASP A 77 3.35 6.17 29.04
C ASP A 77 4.55 6.87 29.68
N ILE A 78 5.37 7.58 28.90
CA ILE A 78 6.45 8.42 29.43
C ILE A 78 5.89 9.48 30.41
N LEU A 79 4.81 10.16 30.04
CA LEU A 79 4.21 11.17 30.90
C LEU A 79 3.74 10.57 32.23
N LYS A 80 3.13 9.38 32.20
CA LYS A 80 2.73 8.66 33.42
C LYS A 80 3.94 8.34 34.29
N GLU A 81 5.00 7.76 33.74
CA GLU A 81 6.23 7.45 34.49
C GLU A 81 6.82 8.71 35.14
N VAL A 82 6.88 9.81 34.39
CA VAL A 82 7.38 11.10 34.88
C VAL A 82 6.51 11.64 36.02
N THR A 83 5.18 11.56 35.92
CA THR A 83 4.28 12.01 37.00
C THR A 83 4.45 11.19 38.27
N VAL A 84 4.63 9.87 38.15
CA VAL A 84 4.87 8.98 39.31
C VAL A 84 6.21 9.32 39.97
N PHE A 85 7.26 9.51 39.17
CA PHE A 85 8.57 9.92 39.65
C PHE A 85 8.50 11.23 40.44
N PHE A 86 7.89 12.28 39.88
CA PHE A 86 7.77 13.58 40.55
C PHE A 86 6.91 13.53 41.82
N ALA A 87 5.81 12.76 41.83
CA ALA A 87 5.01 12.57 43.02
C ALA A 87 5.79 11.84 44.14
N GLY A 88 6.68 10.92 43.77
CA GLY A 88 7.60 10.25 44.70
C GLY A 88 8.62 11.21 45.30
N GLU A 89 9.27 12.05 44.48
CA GLU A 89 10.27 13.03 44.93
C GLU A 89 9.67 14.10 45.84
N SER A 90 8.47 14.61 45.53
CA SER A 90 7.76 15.57 46.38
C SER A 90 7.52 15.03 47.79
N LYS A 91 7.08 13.76 47.93
CA LYS A 91 6.83 13.12 49.22
C LYS A 91 8.09 12.92 50.06
N LYS A 92 9.26 12.74 49.44
CA LYS A 92 10.54 12.61 50.17
C LYS A 92 11.01 13.95 50.74
N ASN A 93 10.88 15.04 49.97
CA ASN A 93 11.30 16.37 50.40
C ASN A 93 10.44 16.95 51.55
N THR A 94 9.18 16.54 51.70
CA THR A 94 8.30 17.04 52.79
C THR A 94 8.42 16.23 54.10
N ARG A 95 9.29 15.21 54.17
CA ARG A 95 9.53 14.39 55.38
C ARG A 95 10.77 14.81 56.17
N LEU A 96 11.28 16.01 55.93
CA LEU A 96 12.27 16.70 56.76
C LEU A 96 11.55 17.60 57.76
#